data_AF-A0A536ZMD2-F1
#
_entry.id   AF-A0A536ZMD2-F1
#
_cell.length_a   1.000
_cell.length_b   1.000
_cell.length_c   1.000
_cell.angle_alpha   90.00
_cell.angle_beta   90.00
_cell.angle_gamma   90.00
#
_symmetry.space_group_name_H-M   'P 1'
#
loop_
_entity.id
_entity.type
_entity.pdbx_description
1 polymer ?
#
loop_
_entity_poly.entity_id
_entity_poly.type
_entity_poly.pdbx_seq_one_letter_code
_entity_poly.pdbx_strand_id
1 'polypeptide(L)'
;MRAQLARRLIWVIWPAFLVAGVAEGIFFTVFDPFDLHFFGAPLELSRMAIYTMGFFGFWGLGIAASALTMFFEHAPSDSNEHRDLPERP
;
A
#
# COMPACT_ATOMS: atom_id res chain seq x y z
N MET A 1 15.77 9.27 15.73
CA MET A 1 14.78 8.21 15.37
C MET A 1 13.72 8.68 14.36
N ARG A 2 13.03 9.82 14.54
CA ARG A 2 11.94 10.25 13.61
C ARG A 2 12.34 10.51 12.14
N ALA A 3 13.54 11.04 11.89
CA ALA A 3 14.01 11.33 10.53
C ALA A 3 14.24 10.06 9.67
N GLN A 4 14.61 8.94 10.29
CA GLN A 4 14.78 7.65 9.61
C GLN A 4 13.44 7.07 9.16
N LEU A 5 12.40 7.21 10.00
CA LEU A 5 11.04 6.81 9.66
C LEU A 5 10.49 7.66 8.51
N ALA A 6 10.66 8.97 8.55
CA ALA A 6 10.22 9.87 7.47
C ALA A 6 10.88 9.53 6.12
N ARG A 7 12.17 9.19 6.13
CA ARG A 7 12.88 8.71 4.93
C ARG A 7 12.26 7.40 4.43
N ARG A 8 12.08 6.39 5.28
CA ARG A 8 11.47 5.11 4.85
C ARG A 8 10.06 5.30 4.30
N LEU A 9 9.26 6.17 4.92
CA LEU A 9 7.91 6.49 4.44
C LEU A 9 7.91 7.13 3.05
N ILE A 10 8.80 8.09 2.76
CA ILE A 10 8.83 8.70 1.42
C ILE A 10 9.21 7.69 0.33
N TRP A 11 10.09 6.73 0.65
CA TRP A 11 10.48 5.65 -0.26
C TRP A 11 9.35 4.67 -0.58
N VAL A 12 8.33 4.56 0.27
CA VAL A 12 7.16 3.71 0.05
C VAL A 12 6.02 4.49 -0.59
N ILE A 13 5.72 5.67 -0.03
CA ILE A 13 4.57 6.48 -0.42
C ILE A 13 4.70 6.97 -1.86
N TRP A 14 5.91 7.37 -2.29
CA TRP A 14 6.13 7.91 -3.63
C TRP A 14 5.96 6.89 -4.75
N PRO A 15 6.60 5.70 -4.74
CA PRO A 15 6.33 4.66 -5.73
C PRO A 15 4.88 4.17 -5.69
N ALA A 16 4.29 4.02 -4.49
CA ALA A 16 2.90 3.62 -4.36
C ALA A 16 1.94 4.61 -5.05
N PHE A 17 2.23 5.91 -4.99
CA PHE A 17 1.43 6.95 -5.66
C PHE A 17 1.45 6.77 -7.19
N LEU A 18 2.63 6.52 -7.77
CA LEU A 18 2.78 6.32 -9.21
C LEU A 18 2.08 5.04 -9.68
N VAL A 19 2.25 3.94 -8.94
CA VAL A 19 1.58 2.67 -9.24
C VAL A 19 0.06 2.81 -9.12
N ALA A 20 -0.43 3.56 -8.13
CA ALA A 20 -1.85 3.82 -7.95
C ALA A 20 -2.46 4.57 -9.14
N GLY A 21 -1.79 5.59 -9.68
CA GLY A 21 -2.28 6.30 -10.85
C GLY A 21 -2.37 5.42 -12.10
N VAL A 22 -1.37 4.54 -12.30
CA VAL A 22 -1.41 3.58 -13.41
C VAL A 22 -2.52 2.54 -13.20
N ALA A 23 -2.64 2.00 -11.98
CA ALA A 23 -3.67 1.01 -11.64
C ALA A 23 -5.08 1.60 -11.77
N GLU A 24 -5.29 2.84 -11.30
CA GLU A 24 -6.54 3.58 -11.45
C GLU A 24 -6.91 3.74 -12.93
N GLY A 25 -5.96 4.17 -13.77
CA GLY A 25 -6.18 4.32 -15.21
C GLY A 25 -6.59 3.00 -15.86
N ILE A 26 -5.86 1.92 -15.59
CA ILE A 26 -6.18 0.58 -16.11
C ILE A 26 -7.54 0.12 -15.59
N PHE A 27 -7.81 0.28 -14.29
CA PHE A 27 -9.05 -0.15 -13.68
C PHE A 27 -10.27 0.54 -14.32
N PHE A 28 -10.27 1.86 -14.41
CA PHE A 28 -11.42 2.57 -14.99
C PHE A 28 -11.52 2.50 -16.51
N THR A 29 -10.46 2.04 -17.21
CA THR A 29 -10.61 1.64 -18.62
C THR A 29 -11.36 0.33 -18.79
N VAL A 30 -11.30 -0.56 -17.79
CA VAL A 30 -11.96 -1.88 -17.82
C VAL A 30 -13.34 -1.82 -17.17
N PHE A 31 -13.48 -1.05 -16.09
CA PHE A 31 -14.70 -0.89 -15.30
C PHE A 31 -15.28 0.51 -15.51
N ASP A 32 -16.47 0.60 -16.11
CA ASP A 32 -17.14 1.89 -16.32
C ASP A 32 -17.58 2.49 -14.97
N PRO A 33 -17.09 3.68 -14.58
CA PRO A 33 -17.54 4.35 -13.37
C PRO A 33 -19.05 4.62 -13.32
N PHE A 34 -19.75 4.62 -14.46
CA PHE A 34 -21.21 4.80 -14.54
C PHE A 34 -22.00 3.52 -14.23
N ASP A 35 -21.38 2.35 -14.37
CA ASP A 35 -22.02 1.06 -14.07
C ASP A 35 -21.87 0.69 -12.57
N LEU A 36 -21.12 1.48 -11.79
CA LEU A 36 -21.08 1.38 -10.33
C LEU A 36 -22.36 1.97 -9.70
N HIS A 37 -23.44 1.20 -9.78
CA HIS A 37 -24.66 1.42 -9.00
C HIS A 37 -24.44 1.06 -7.53
N PHE A 38 -23.94 2.00 -6.71
CA PHE A 38 -23.88 1.82 -5.25
C PHE A 38 -25.30 1.85 -4.67
N PHE A 39 -25.74 0.74 -4.06
CA PHE A 39 -27.03 0.61 -3.37
C PHE A 39 -28.30 0.87 -4.21
N GLY A 40 -28.25 0.71 -5.53
CA GLY A 40 -29.44 0.77 -6.39
C GLY A 40 -30.04 2.17 -6.61
N ALA A 41 -29.40 3.22 -6.12
CA ALA A 41 -29.68 4.60 -6.48
C ALA A 41 -28.59 5.11 -7.44
N PRO A 42 -28.93 5.90 -8.48
CA PRO A 42 -27.92 6.60 -9.25
C PRO A 42 -27.16 7.49 -8.28
N LEU A 43 -25.88 7.20 -8.04
CA LEU A 43 -25.10 8.09 -7.19
C LEU A 43 -24.93 9.39 -7.94
N GLU A 44 -25.41 10.47 -7.34
CA GLU A 44 -24.97 11.82 -7.68
C GLU A 44 -23.51 12.06 -7.25
N LEU A 45 -22.73 11.01 -7.00
CA LEU A 45 -21.28 11.14 -6.90
C LEU A 45 -20.77 11.54 -8.28
N SER A 46 -20.33 12.80 -8.39
CA SER A 46 -19.62 13.32 -9.55
C SER A 46 -18.54 12.33 -10.00
N ARG A 47 -18.33 12.22 -11.31
CA ARG A 47 -17.22 11.44 -11.92
C ARG A 47 -15.91 11.64 -11.16
N MET A 48 -15.62 12.90 -10.81
CA MET A 48 -14.44 13.30 -10.04
C MET A 48 -14.29 12.54 -8.72
N ALA A 49 -15.39 12.34 -7.99
CA ALA A 49 -15.35 11.70 -6.69
C ALA A 49 -15.07 10.19 -6.79
N ILE A 50 -15.61 9.51 -7.82
CA ILE A 50 -15.35 8.10 -8.08
C ILE A 50 -13.87 7.88 -8.42
N TYR A 51 -13.30 8.69 -9.33
CA TYR A 51 -11.87 8.64 -9.65
C TYR A 51 -11.02 8.88 -8.41
N THR A 52 -11.31 9.95 -7.68
CA THR A 52 -10.58 10.29 -6.44
C THR A 52 -10.60 9.13 -5.43
N MET A 53 -11.76 8.50 -5.22
CA MET A 53 -11.87 7.32 -4.33
C MET A 53 -11.05 6.13 -4.85
N GLY A 54 -11.10 5.86 -6.16
CA GLY A 54 -10.30 4.81 -6.79
C GLY A 54 -8.81 5.05 -6.60
N PHE A 55 -8.34 6.26 -6.88
CA PHE A 55 -6.95 6.67 -6.66
C PHE A 55 -6.50 6.44 -5.21
N PHE A 56 -7.24 6.97 -4.24
CA PHE A 56 -6.90 6.81 -2.81
C PHE A 56 -6.98 5.34 -2.37
N GLY A 57 -7.92 4.56 -2.92
CA GLY A 57 -8.02 3.13 -2.68
C GLY A 57 -6.78 2.36 -3.15
N PHE A 58 -6.37 2.55 -4.41
CA PHE A 58 -5.17 1.92 -4.95
C PHE A 58 -3.89 2.39 -4.28
N TRP A 59 -3.80 3.68 -3.94
CA TRP A 59 -2.65 4.23 -3.23
C TRP A 59 -2.53 3.67 -1.82
N GLY A 60 -3.63 3.63 -1.08
CA GLY A 60 -3.71 3.00 0.23
C GLY A 60 -3.34 1.51 0.19
N LEU A 61 -3.80 0.79 -0.83
CA LEU A 61 -3.43 -0.61 -1.06
C LEU A 61 -1.92 -0.79 -1.29
N GLY A 62 -1.31 0.07 -2.10
CA GLY A 62 0.14 0.05 -2.34
C GLY A 62 0.97 0.32 -1.08
N ILE A 63 0.52 1.27 -0.24
CA ILE A 63 1.12 1.53 1.07
C ILE A 63 0.95 0.32 1.98
N ALA A 64 -0.25 -0.27 2.05
CA ALA A 64 -0.55 -1.42 2.89
C ALA A 64 0.26 -2.66 2.50
N ALA A 65 0.37 -2.96 1.20
CA ALA A 65 1.19 -4.06 0.69
C ALA A 65 2.66 -3.89 1.08
N SER A 66 3.20 -2.68 0.94
CA SER A 66 4.58 -2.37 1.33
C SER A 66 4.78 -2.46 2.85
N ALA A 67 3.82 -1.99 3.64
CA ALA A 67 3.85 -2.11 5.09
C ALA A 67 3.78 -3.57 5.55
N LEU A 68 2.97 -4.40 4.89
CA LEU A 68 2.91 -5.84 5.12
C LEU A 68 4.25 -6.52 4.80
N THR A 69 4.88 -6.18 3.68
CA THR A 69 6.23 -6.70 3.34
C THR A 69 7.25 -6.35 4.42
N MET A 70 7.25 -5.10 4.90
CA MET A 70 8.13 -4.69 6.01
C MET A 70 7.80 -5.42 7.31
N PHE A 71 6.51 -5.64 7.60
CA PHE A 71 6.07 -6.39 8.78
C PHE A 71 6.58 -7.84 8.75
N PHE A 72 6.55 -8.50 7.58
CA PHE A 72 7.11 -9.83 7.42
C PHE A 72 8.63 -9.86 7.50
N GLU A 73 9.32 -8.86 6.94
CA GLU A 73 10.78 -8.75 7.03
C GLU A 73 11.26 -8.54 8.49
N HIS A 74 10.45 -7.85 9.31
CA HIS A 74 10.74 -7.62 10.73
C HIS A 74 10.09 -8.66 11.66
N ALA A 75 9.33 -9.63 11.13
CA ALA A 75 8.88 -10.77 11.92
C ALA A 75 10.15 -11.49 12.38
N PRO A 76 10.33 -11.69 13.70
CA PRO A 76 11.59 -12.16 14.24
C PRO A 76 11.90 -13.52 13.62
N SER A 77 12.90 -13.56 12.75
CA SER A 77 13.67 -14.76 12.53
C SER A 77 14.25 -15.13 13.90
N ASP A 78 13.62 -16.11 14.56
CA ASP A 78 14.15 -16.82 15.73
C ASP A 78 15.52 -17.43 15.36
N SER A 79 16.51 -16.57 15.31
CA SER A 79 17.91 -16.84 15.00
C SER A 79 18.77 -16.42 16.19
N ASN A 80 18.23 -16.65 17.39
CA ASN A 80 18.98 -16.76 18.63
C ASN A 80 19.11 -18.25 18.98
N GLU A 81 20.01 -18.99 18.31
CA GLU A 81 20.44 -20.31 18.86
C GLU A 81 21.82 -20.82 18.36
N HIS A 82 22.76 -19.96 17.95
CA HIS A 82 24.12 -20.48 17.67
C HIS A 82 25.29 -19.54 17.95
N ARG A 83 25.11 -18.56 18.84
CA ARG A 83 26.23 -17.78 19.38
C ARG A 83 26.37 -17.95 20.89
N ASP A 84 26.10 -19.16 21.37
CA ASP A 84 26.55 -19.64 22.66
C ASP A 84 27.45 -20.85 22.43
N LEU A 85 28.70 -20.62 22.04
CA LEU A 85 29.78 -21.53 22.42
C LEU A 85 30.91 -20.69 23.04
N PRO A 86 31.16 -20.82 24.35
CA PRO A 86 32.29 -20.18 24.98
C PRO A 86 33.57 -20.87 24.50
N GLU A 87 34.35 -20.18 23.68
CA GLU A 87 35.74 -20.57 23.41
C GLU A 87 36.55 -20.30 24.70
N ARG A 88 36.55 -21.30 25.60
CA ARG A 88 37.64 -21.53 26.57
C ARG A 88 38.68 -22.42 25.88
N PRO A 89 40.00 -22.35 26.14
CA PRO A 89 40.72 -21.65 27.23
C PRO A 89 41.69 -20.55 26.78
#